data_AF-A0A4U6D0N1-F1
#
_entry.id   AF-A0A4U6D0N1-F1
#
_cell.length_a   1.000
_cell.length_b   1.000
_cell.length_c   1.000
_cell.angle_alpha   90.00
_cell.angle_beta   90.00
_cell.angle_gamma   90.00
#
_symmetry.space_group_name_H-M   'P 1'
#
loop_
_entity.id
_entity.type
_entity.pdbx_description
1 polymer ?
#
loop_
_entity_poly.entity_id
_entity_poly.type
_entity_poly.pdbx_seq_one_letter_code
_entity_poly.pdbx_strand_id
1 'polypeptide(L)'
;MADTYTQLYIQIVFSVKGRESLIKKAWKDELYAYIGGIITKQKSKSLAINGMPDHIHIFIGYNPVISIPNLVEEIKTSSNKFLKEKFKAFGFNWQKGYGAFSYSRSQIDPVIKYIGNQEMHHKTRTFKEEYIKMLNDFEINYQEQYLFDFQNISTWDN
;
A
#
# COMPACT_ATOMS: atom_id res chain seq x y z
N MET A 1 -0.63 8.04 28.65
CA MET A 1 0.03 9.24 29.20
C MET A 1 -0.90 10.41 28.90
N ALA A 2 -1.34 11.13 29.94
CA ALA A 2 -1.86 12.48 29.72
C ALA A 2 -0.67 13.32 29.16
N ASP A 3 -0.92 14.21 28.22
CA ASP A 3 0.07 15.14 27.61
C ASP A 3 0.89 14.65 26.40
N THR A 4 0.54 13.54 25.73
CA THR A 4 1.19 13.15 24.46
C THR A 4 0.38 13.59 23.24
N TYR A 5 0.97 14.44 22.40
CA TYR A 5 0.37 14.92 21.14
C TYR A 5 1.23 14.49 19.96
N THR A 6 0.64 13.76 19.00
CA THR A 6 1.34 13.32 17.80
C THR A 6 0.48 13.58 16.56
N GLN A 7 1.14 13.91 15.45
CA GLN A 7 0.51 13.99 14.15
C GLN A 7 1.47 13.36 13.13
N LEU A 8 1.22 12.10 12.80
CA LEU A 8 2.09 11.29 11.95
C LEU A 8 1.33 10.87 10.70
N TYR A 9 1.93 11.07 9.53
CA TYR A 9 1.37 10.63 8.26
C TYR A 9 2.35 9.71 7.57
N ILE A 10 1.90 8.49 7.28
CA ILE A 10 2.74 7.45 6.70
C ILE A 10 2.06 6.92 5.43
N GLN A 11 2.80 6.89 4.33
CA GLN A 11 2.43 6.13 3.15
C GLN A 11 3.12 4.78 3.21
N ILE A 12 2.35 3.71 3.10
CA ILE A 12 2.80 2.33 3.03
C ILE A 12 2.60 1.84 1.60
N VAL A 13 3.62 1.18 1.05
CA VAL A 13 3.59 0.64 -0.31
C VAL A 13 4.08 -0.81 -0.30
N PHE A 14 3.36 -1.72 -0.96
CA PHE A 14 3.83 -3.09 -1.17
C PHE A 14 3.17 -3.75 -2.39
N SER A 15 3.79 -4.83 -2.85
CA SER A 15 3.43 -5.54 -4.08
C SER A 15 2.83 -6.92 -3.84
N VAL A 16 2.09 -7.43 -4.83
CA VAL A 16 1.58 -8.80 -4.88
C VAL A 16 2.67 -9.79 -5.30
N LYS A 17 2.53 -11.05 -4.88
CA LYS A 17 3.48 -12.12 -5.18
C LYS A 17 3.11 -12.80 -6.50
N GLY A 18 3.76 -12.36 -7.58
CA GLY A 18 3.60 -12.96 -8.91
C GLY A 18 2.24 -12.70 -9.57
N ARG A 19 2.10 -13.17 -10.81
CA ARG A 19 0.93 -12.89 -11.67
C ARG A 19 -0.39 -13.55 -11.21
N GLU A 20 -0.32 -14.62 -10.45
CA GLU A 20 -1.50 -15.27 -9.87
C GLU A 20 -2.15 -14.45 -8.74
N SER A 21 -1.39 -13.49 -8.19
CA SER A 21 -1.81 -12.64 -7.08
C SER A 21 -2.28 -11.25 -7.50
N LEU A 22 -2.57 -11.01 -8.78
CA LEU A 22 -2.98 -9.68 -9.22
C LEU A 22 -4.30 -9.24 -8.59
N ILE A 23 -4.33 -7.97 -8.19
CA ILE A 23 -5.53 -7.28 -7.74
C ILE A 23 -6.50 -7.16 -8.90
N LYS A 24 -7.63 -7.86 -8.82
CA LYS A 24 -8.63 -7.85 -9.90
C LYS A 24 -9.59 -6.69 -9.73
N LYS A 25 -10.00 -6.11 -10.86
CA LYS A 25 -10.99 -5.01 -10.92
C LYS A 25 -12.30 -5.38 -10.22
N ALA A 26 -12.70 -6.64 -10.32
CA ALA A 26 -13.91 -7.18 -9.71
C ALA A 26 -13.98 -7.07 -8.18
N TRP A 27 -12.84 -6.93 -7.48
CA TRP A 27 -12.83 -6.89 -6.01
C TRP A 27 -11.91 -5.84 -5.41
N LYS A 28 -11.24 -5.00 -6.22
CA LYS A 28 -10.28 -4.00 -5.72
C LYS A 28 -10.91 -3.03 -4.70
N ASP A 29 -12.12 -2.55 -4.97
CA ASP A 29 -12.76 -1.55 -4.11
C ASP A 29 -13.18 -2.17 -2.76
N GLU A 30 -13.60 -3.44 -2.77
CA GLU A 30 -13.90 -4.19 -1.55
C GLU A 30 -12.63 -4.52 -0.75
N LEU A 31 -11.53 -4.85 -1.42
CA LEU A 31 -10.23 -5.01 -0.77
C LEU A 31 -9.83 -3.70 -0.08
N TYR A 32 -9.92 -2.57 -0.77
CA TYR A 32 -9.51 -1.27 -0.23
C TYR A 32 -10.38 -0.86 0.96
N ALA A 33 -11.70 -1.07 0.87
CA ALA A 33 -12.62 -0.84 1.98
C ALA A 33 -12.29 -1.74 3.19
N TYR A 34 -12.00 -3.03 2.95
CA TYR A 34 -11.62 -3.98 3.99
C TYR A 34 -10.33 -3.55 4.71
N ILE A 35 -9.30 -3.15 3.96
CA ILE A 35 -8.04 -2.62 4.51
C ILE A 35 -8.30 -1.33 5.32
N GLY A 36 -9.16 -0.44 4.83
CA GLY A 36 -9.60 0.74 5.58
C GLY A 36 -10.22 0.39 6.94
N GLY A 37 -10.99 -0.69 7.01
CA GLY A 37 -11.53 -1.23 8.25
C GLY A 37 -10.45 -1.71 9.22
N ILE A 38 -9.42 -2.41 8.73
CA ILE A 38 -8.26 -2.84 9.54
C ILE A 38 -7.55 -1.63 10.14
N ILE A 39 -7.24 -0.63 9.32
CA ILE A 39 -6.54 0.60 9.74
C ILE A 39 -7.33 1.32 10.84
N THR A 40 -8.65 1.44 10.64
CA THR A 40 -9.56 2.07 11.61
C THR A 40 -9.61 1.28 12.93
N LYS A 41 -9.64 -0.05 12.88
CA LYS A 41 -9.58 -0.92 14.07
C LYS A 41 -8.29 -0.71 14.87
N GLN A 42 -7.18 -0.44 14.19
CA GLN A 42 -5.90 -0.09 14.82
C GLN A 42 -5.79 1.38 15.23
N LYS A 43 -6.93 2.09 15.30
CA LYS A 43 -7.04 3.50 15.72
C LYS A 43 -6.22 4.46 14.86
N SER A 44 -5.82 4.05 13.66
CA SER A 44 -5.24 4.92 12.63
C SER A 44 -6.36 5.41 11.70
N LYS A 45 -6.14 6.53 11.01
CA LYS A 45 -7.11 7.08 10.05
C LYS A 45 -6.68 6.75 8.63
N SER A 46 -7.50 6.03 7.87
CA SER A 46 -7.28 5.88 6.42
C SER A 46 -7.53 7.21 5.72
N LEU A 47 -6.55 7.70 4.95
CA LEU A 47 -6.64 8.95 4.19
C LEU A 47 -6.79 8.71 2.69
N ALA A 48 -6.05 7.75 2.14
CA ALA A 48 -6.20 7.30 0.77
C ALA A 48 -5.71 5.84 0.63
N ILE A 49 -6.45 5.02 -0.12
CA ILE A 49 -6.04 3.68 -0.52
C ILE A 49 -6.34 3.54 -2.00
N ASN A 50 -5.33 3.24 -2.78
CA ASN A 50 -5.45 2.94 -4.20
C ASN A 50 -4.21 2.15 -4.66
N GLY A 51 -4.16 1.68 -5.89
CA GLY A 51 -2.98 1.01 -6.42
C GLY A 51 -3.17 0.55 -7.85
N MET A 52 -2.28 -0.33 -8.30
CA MET A 52 -2.33 -1.05 -9.58
C MET A 52 -2.64 -2.53 -9.37
N PRO A 53 -2.82 -3.38 -10.42
CA PRO A 53 -3.01 -4.81 -10.21
C PRO A 53 -1.87 -5.46 -9.42
N ASP A 54 -0.67 -4.91 -9.50
CA ASP A 54 0.56 -5.48 -8.94
C ASP A 54 1.01 -4.87 -7.60
N HIS A 55 0.44 -3.74 -7.17
CA HIS A 55 0.84 -3.09 -5.93
C HIS A 55 -0.25 -2.18 -5.35
N ILE A 56 -0.07 -1.78 -4.09
CA ILE A 56 -1.01 -0.92 -3.38
C ILE A 56 -0.27 0.20 -2.64
N HIS A 57 -0.87 1.38 -2.63
CA HIS A 57 -0.50 2.52 -1.79
C HIS A 57 -1.58 2.74 -0.72
N ILE A 58 -1.13 2.89 0.52
CA ILE A 58 -1.99 3.11 1.68
C ILE A 58 -1.45 4.32 2.44
N PHE A 59 -2.19 5.41 2.47
CA PHE A 59 -1.81 6.62 3.20
C PHE A 59 -2.69 6.80 4.44
N ILE A 60 -2.04 6.94 5.60
CA ILE A 60 -2.71 6.94 6.90
C ILE A 60 -2.27 8.11 7.78
N GLY A 61 -3.21 8.61 8.58
CA GLY A 61 -2.91 9.26 9.84
C GLY A 61 -2.59 8.18 10.87
N TYR A 62 -1.31 8.02 11.17
CA TYR A 62 -0.78 6.85 11.89
C TYR A 62 -0.87 7.02 13.40
N ASN A 63 -1.39 5.99 14.07
CA ASN A 63 -1.33 5.87 15.52
C ASN A 63 -0.04 5.13 15.93
N PRO A 64 0.88 5.78 16.68
CA PRO A 64 2.17 5.19 17.04
C PRO A 64 2.11 4.04 18.05
N VAL A 65 0.93 3.69 18.58
CA VAL A 65 0.76 2.57 19.53
C VAL A 65 1.04 1.20 18.88
N ILE A 66 0.66 1.03 17.61
CA ILE A 66 1.01 -0.17 16.84
C ILE A 66 2.31 0.12 16.08
N SER A 67 3.19 -0.86 15.88
CA SER A 67 4.36 -0.69 15.02
C SER A 67 3.98 -0.83 13.54
N ILE A 68 4.71 -0.18 12.63
CA ILE A 68 4.49 -0.31 11.18
C ILE A 68 4.58 -1.77 10.72
N PRO A 69 5.60 -2.58 11.10
CA PRO A 69 5.65 -4.00 10.73
C PRO A 69 4.38 -4.77 11.12
N ASN A 70 3.90 -4.60 12.36
CA ASN A 70 2.72 -5.31 12.85
C ASN A 70 1.44 -4.87 12.12
N LEU A 71 1.31 -3.57 11.81
CA LEU A 71 0.18 -3.06 11.03
C LEU A 71 0.20 -3.64 9.60
N VAL A 72 1.36 -3.68 8.94
CA VAL A 72 1.52 -4.24 7.59
C VAL A 72 1.24 -5.74 7.58
N GLU A 73 1.73 -6.48 8.58
CA GLU A 73 1.47 -7.90 8.71
C GLU A 73 -0.03 -8.20 8.87
N GLU A 74 -0.72 -7.45 9.75
CA GLU A 74 -2.16 -7.56 9.94
C GLU A 74 -2.92 -7.25 8.65
N ILE A 75 -2.57 -6.16 7.96
CA ILE A 75 -3.17 -5.80 6.67
C ILE A 75 -3.02 -6.94 5.67
N LYS A 76 -1.80 -7.45 5.48
CA LYS A 76 -1.51 -8.50 4.49
C LYS A 76 -2.19 -9.82 4.84
N THR A 77 -2.12 -10.23 6.08
CA THR A 77 -2.67 -11.53 6.52
C THR A 77 -4.19 -11.55 6.48
N SER A 78 -4.82 -10.52 7.06
CA SER A 78 -6.28 -10.43 7.09
C SER A 78 -6.88 -10.20 5.70
N SER A 79 -6.25 -9.38 4.84
CA SER A 79 -6.73 -9.21 3.46
C SER A 79 -6.55 -10.46 2.59
N ASN A 80 -5.43 -11.20 2.74
CA ASN A 80 -5.27 -12.50 2.07
C ASN A 80 -6.41 -13.45 2.44
N LYS A 81 -6.72 -13.56 3.74
CA LYS A 81 -7.80 -14.41 4.24
C LYS A 81 -9.16 -13.98 3.65
N PHE A 82 -9.47 -12.69 3.73
CA PHE A 82 -10.70 -12.12 3.17
C PHE A 82 -10.89 -12.45 1.69
N LEU A 83 -9.85 -12.27 0.87
CA LEU A 83 -9.92 -12.55 -0.57
C LEU A 83 -10.12 -14.04 -0.88
N LYS A 84 -9.45 -14.92 -0.12
CA LYS A 84 -9.60 -16.37 -0.25
C LYS A 84 -11.01 -16.84 0.14
N GLU A 85 -11.56 -16.30 1.23
CA GLU A 85 -12.87 -16.68 1.73
C GLU A 85 -14.00 -16.18 0.83
N LYS A 86 -13.98 -14.88 0.49
CA LYS A 86 -15.04 -14.18 -0.24
C LYS A 86 -14.99 -14.39 -1.75
N PHE A 87 -13.80 -14.29 -2.36
CA PHE A 87 -13.62 -14.31 -3.82
C PHE A 87 -12.95 -15.57 -4.36
N LYS A 88 -12.66 -16.56 -3.48
CA LYS A 88 -11.97 -17.81 -3.83
C LYS A 88 -10.62 -17.56 -4.53
N ALA A 89 -9.97 -16.44 -4.20
CA ALA A 89 -8.68 -16.05 -4.74
C ALA A 89 -7.53 -16.83 -4.05
N PHE A 90 -7.54 -18.17 -4.16
CA PHE A 90 -6.62 -19.05 -3.43
C PHE A 90 -5.14 -18.80 -3.76
N GLY A 91 -4.84 -18.37 -4.99
CA GLY A 91 -3.50 -17.99 -5.42
C GLY A 91 -3.03 -16.63 -4.90
N PHE A 92 -3.93 -15.79 -4.37
CA PHE A 92 -3.58 -14.43 -3.96
C PHE A 92 -2.68 -14.42 -2.72
N ASN A 93 -1.52 -13.76 -2.85
CA ASN A 93 -0.61 -13.47 -1.76
C ASN A 93 0.15 -12.16 -2.01
N TRP A 94 0.41 -11.40 -0.94
CA TRP A 94 1.34 -10.28 -0.96
C TRP A 94 2.81 -10.73 -0.91
N GLN A 95 3.74 -9.91 -1.41
CA GLN A 95 5.17 -10.08 -1.14
C GLN A 95 5.51 -9.76 0.32
N LYS A 96 6.65 -10.24 0.81
CA LYS A 96 7.07 -10.03 2.21
C LYS A 96 7.38 -8.56 2.51
N GLY A 97 8.17 -7.90 1.67
CA GLY A 97 8.65 -6.53 1.88
C GLY A 97 7.54 -5.45 1.86
N TYR A 98 7.87 -4.27 2.34
CA TYR A 98 7.06 -3.06 2.22
C TYR A 98 7.97 -1.82 2.26
N GLY A 99 7.53 -0.72 1.65
CA GLY A 99 8.07 0.62 1.87
C GLY A 99 7.16 1.41 2.82
N ALA A 100 7.75 2.28 3.63
CA ALA A 100 7.03 3.20 4.51
C ALA A 100 7.69 4.57 4.49
N PHE A 101 6.92 5.61 4.13
CA PHE A 101 7.42 6.95 3.87
C PHE A 101 6.62 7.97 4.69
N SER A 102 7.32 8.88 5.37
CA SER A 102 6.68 9.88 6.24
C SER A 102 6.42 11.19 5.51
N TYR A 103 5.29 11.83 5.81
CA TYR A 103 4.91 13.10 5.19
C TYR A 103 4.52 14.15 6.23
N SER A 104 4.79 15.41 5.92
CA SER A 104 4.34 16.54 6.73
C SER A 104 2.88 16.90 6.45
N ARG A 105 2.26 17.66 7.36
CA ARG A 105 0.84 18.07 7.25
C ARG A 105 0.51 18.81 5.95
N SER A 106 1.44 19.60 5.41
CA SER A 106 1.27 20.35 4.16
C SER A 106 1.25 19.46 2.92
N GLN A 107 1.77 18.24 3.01
CA GLN A 107 1.87 17.30 1.89
C GLN A 107 0.66 16.37 1.77
N ILE A 108 -0.30 16.41 2.71
CA ILE A 108 -1.45 15.49 2.72
C ILE A 108 -2.23 15.54 1.42
N ASP A 109 -2.72 16.72 1.01
CA ASP A 109 -3.58 16.83 -0.15
C ASP A 109 -2.83 16.45 -1.45
N PRO A 110 -1.56 16.87 -1.65
CA PRO A 110 -0.72 16.34 -2.72
C PRO A 110 -0.62 14.81 -2.74
N VAL A 111 -0.38 14.17 -1.59
CA VAL A 111 -0.22 12.70 -1.50
C VAL A 111 -1.55 11.97 -1.74
N ILE A 112 -2.67 12.49 -1.20
CA ILE A 112 -4.01 11.94 -1.48
C ILE A 112 -4.30 12.02 -2.99
N LYS A 113 -4.03 13.19 -3.60
CA LYS A 113 -4.23 13.38 -5.04
C LYS A 113 -3.32 12.46 -5.85
N TYR A 114 -2.07 12.28 -5.43
CA TYR A 114 -1.14 11.36 -6.07
C TYR A 114 -1.66 9.92 -6.08
N ILE A 115 -2.04 9.40 -4.91
CA ILE A 115 -2.59 8.04 -4.77
C ILE A 115 -3.90 7.88 -5.54
N GLY A 116 -4.77 8.89 -5.53
CA GLY A 116 -6.01 8.87 -6.29
C GLY A 116 -5.81 8.79 -7.81
N ASN A 117 -4.65 9.20 -8.33
CA ASN A 117 -4.34 9.22 -9.77
C ASN A 117 -3.42 8.08 -10.24
N GLN A 118 -3.21 7.04 -9.43
CA GLN A 118 -2.29 5.94 -9.74
C GLN A 118 -2.55 5.26 -11.10
N GLU A 119 -3.81 5.02 -11.46
CA GLU A 119 -4.16 4.45 -12.77
C GLU A 119 -3.69 5.33 -13.95
N MET A 120 -3.72 6.66 -13.79
CA MET A 120 -3.23 7.59 -14.80
C MET A 120 -1.69 7.69 -14.77
N HIS A 121 -1.08 7.66 -13.59
CA HIS A 121 0.38 7.68 -13.40
C HIS A 121 1.05 6.52 -14.16
N HIS A 122 0.49 5.32 -14.03
CA HIS A 122 1.05 4.09 -14.60
C HIS A 122 0.79 3.88 -16.09
N LYS A 123 0.13 4.83 -16.78
CA LYS A 123 0.13 4.86 -18.25
C LYS A 123 1.50 5.18 -18.84
N THR A 124 2.38 5.79 -18.06
CA THR A 124 3.69 6.28 -18.55
C THR A 124 4.88 5.89 -17.66
N ARG A 125 4.64 5.26 -16.50
CA ARG A 125 5.68 4.88 -15.54
C ARG A 125 5.40 3.51 -14.98
N THR A 126 6.43 2.70 -14.80
CA THR A 126 6.33 1.39 -14.16
C THR A 126 6.36 1.52 -12.64
N PHE A 127 5.82 0.52 -11.94
CA PHE A 127 5.93 0.45 -10.47
C PHE A 127 7.38 0.39 -9.99
N LYS A 128 8.29 -0.25 -10.75
CA LYS A 128 9.72 -0.27 -10.42
C LYS A 128 10.32 1.14 -10.41
N GLU A 129 10.08 1.93 -11.46
CA GLU A 129 10.58 3.30 -11.56
C GLU A 129 10.00 4.19 -10.45
N GLU A 130 8.72 4.04 -10.16
CA GLU A 130 8.04 4.78 -9.09
C GLU A 130 8.64 4.42 -7.71
N TYR A 131 8.81 3.14 -7.41
CA TYR A 131 9.33 2.70 -6.12
C TYR A 131 10.78 3.14 -5.91
N ILE A 132 11.64 2.99 -6.91
CA ILE A 132 13.02 3.50 -6.88
C ILE A 132 13.01 5.02 -6.70
N LYS A 133 12.13 5.75 -7.40
CA LYS A 133 12.00 7.19 -7.20
C LYS A 133 11.63 7.54 -5.75
N MET A 134 10.67 6.84 -5.14
CA MET A 134 10.33 7.07 -3.73
C MET A 134 11.52 6.80 -2.81
N LEU A 135 12.26 5.69 -3.01
CA LEU A 135 13.45 5.41 -2.20
C LEU A 135 14.50 6.53 -2.32
N ASN A 136 14.74 7.03 -3.53
CA ASN A 136 15.69 8.12 -3.77
C ASN A 136 15.21 9.46 -3.19
N ASP A 137 13.95 9.83 -3.41
CA ASP A 137 13.37 11.09 -2.91
C ASP A 137 13.39 11.16 -1.37
N PHE A 138 13.32 10.00 -0.70
CA PHE A 138 13.39 9.87 0.75
C PHE A 138 14.80 9.51 1.28
N GLU A 139 15.81 9.51 0.41
CA GLU A 139 17.21 9.23 0.75
C GLU A 139 17.40 7.88 1.49
N ILE A 140 16.62 6.87 1.12
CA ILE A 140 16.68 5.54 1.72
C ILE A 140 17.76 4.73 0.99
N ASN A 141 18.78 4.28 1.73
CA ASN A 141 19.74 3.32 1.21
C ASN A 141 19.08 1.95 1.03
N TYR A 142 19.19 1.37 -0.17
CA TYR A 142 18.67 0.04 -0.49
C TYR A 142 19.68 -0.78 -1.28
N GLN A 143 19.52 -2.10 -1.24
CA GLN A 143 20.27 -3.03 -2.09
C GLN A 143 19.28 -3.65 -3.08
N GLU A 144 19.67 -3.73 -4.36
CA GLU A 144 18.76 -4.13 -5.44
C GLU A 144 18.12 -5.51 -5.22
N GLN A 145 18.85 -6.46 -4.60
CA GLN A 145 18.35 -7.80 -4.30
C GLN A 145 17.25 -7.84 -3.23
N TYR A 146 16.99 -6.73 -2.53
CA TYR A 146 15.91 -6.62 -1.54
C TYR A 146 14.72 -5.78 -2.05
N LEU A 147 14.76 -5.35 -3.31
CA LEU A 147 13.59 -4.76 -3.95
C LEU A 147 12.53 -5.81 -4.25
N PHE A 148 11.33 -5.35 -4.59
CA PHE A 148 10.23 -6.24 -4.95
C PHE A 148 10.53 -7.03 -6.23
N ASP A 149 9.91 -8.20 -6.34
CA ASP A 149 9.76 -8.92 -7.60
C ASP A 149 8.70 -8.19 -8.45
N PHE A 150 9.12 -7.11 -9.14
CA PHE A 150 8.22 -6.25 -9.90
C PHE A 150 7.53 -6.98 -11.04
N GLN A 151 6.24 -6.70 -11.23
CA GLN A 151 5.47 -7.18 -12.37
C GLN A 151 5.42 -6.09 -13.44
N ASN A 152 5.55 -6.46 -14.72
CA ASN A 152 5.40 -5.52 -15.84
C ASN A 152 3.92 -5.38 -16.19
N ILE A 153 3.17 -4.62 -15.39
CA ILE A 153 1.73 -4.44 -15.55
C ILE A 153 1.38 -2.95 -15.50
N SER A 154 0.57 -2.50 -16.46
CA SER A 154 0.17 -1.10 -16.60
C SER A 154 -1.35 -0.89 -16.57
N THR A 155 -2.16 -1.95 -16.64
CA THR A 155 -3.62 -1.89 -16.65
C THR A 155 -4.24 -3.15 -16.04
N TRP A 156 -5.54 -3.10 -15.70
CA TRP A 156 -6.34 -4.25 -15.24
C TRP A 156 -6.92 -5.06 -16.40
N ASP A 157 -6.70 -4.63 -17.64
CA ASP A 157 -7.43 -5.09 -18.83
C ASP A 157 -6.60 -6.09 -19.68
N ASN A 158 -5.82 -6.96 -19.03
CA ASN A 158 -5.12 -8.08 -19.70
C ASN A 158 -5.89 -9.40 -19.56
#